data_AF-F1YUN6-F1
#
_entry.id   AF-F1YUN6-F1
#
_cell.length_a   1.000
_cell.length_b   1.000
_cell.length_c   1.000
_cell.angle_alpha   90.00
_cell.angle_beta   90.00
_cell.angle_gamma   90.00
#
_symmetry.space_group_name_H-M   'P 1'
#
loop_
_entity.id
_entity.type
_entity.pdbx_description
1 polymer ?
#
loop_
_entity_poly.entity_id
_entity_poly.type
_entity_poly.pdbx_seq_one_letter_code
_entity_poly.pdbx_strand_id
1 'polypeptide(L)'
;MPEMNGWELARHLRNSINHDSTIFVISADEQTRLGNNREGLCNSILSKPVSIPDLLLLINQALSAIKPSPKPTKPSATSLHRLPDNHLAELRRLSRIGHVAGIIRLLDKIDDSVDAQLIRDMAYRSQMQKLQKFLEDYKEIS
;
A
#
# COMPACT_ATOMS: atom_id res chain seq x y z
N MET A 1 22.37 7.86 6.76
CA MET A 1 22.68 7.18 5.50
C MET A 1 24.04 7.71 5.06
N PRO A 2 25.09 6.87 5.06
CA PRO A 2 26.47 7.34 4.89
C PRO A 2 26.80 7.78 3.45
N GLU A 3 26.12 7.26 2.42
CA GLU A 3 26.42 7.57 1.02
C GLU A 3 25.48 8.61 0.37
N MET A 4 24.31 8.85 0.96
CA MET A 4 23.32 9.79 0.43
C MET A 4 22.55 10.44 1.57
N ASN A 5 22.46 11.77 1.56
CA ASN A 5 21.65 12.53 2.51
C ASN A 5 20.16 12.34 2.21
N GLY A 6 19.30 12.37 3.24
CA GLY A 6 17.85 12.34 3.07
C GLY A 6 17.31 13.43 2.15
N TRP A 7 17.98 14.58 2.06
CA TRP A 7 17.64 15.65 1.10
C TRP A 7 18.00 15.31 -0.36
N GLU A 8 19.13 14.65 -0.57
CA GLU A 8 19.53 14.20 -1.90
C GLU A 8 18.60 13.10 -2.41
N LEU A 9 18.20 12.19 -1.52
CA LEU A 9 17.17 11.19 -1.79
C LEU A 9 15.82 11.84 -2.15
N ALA A 10 15.37 12.84 -1.38
CA ALA A 10 14.12 13.54 -1.67
C ALA A 10 14.14 14.23 -3.06
N ARG A 11 15.26 14.87 -3.40
CA ARG A 11 15.47 15.46 -4.73
C ARG A 11 15.49 14.41 -5.83
N HIS A 12 16.15 13.27 -5.60
CA HIS A 12 16.19 12.17 -6.55
C HIS A 12 14.77 11.60 -6.80
N LEU A 13 13.99 11.39 -5.75
CA LEU A 13 12.61 10.92 -5.86
C LEU A 13 11.73 11.89 -6.67
N ARG A 14 11.83 13.20 -6.39
CA ARG A 14 11.12 14.25 -7.13
C ARG A 14 11.48 14.34 -8.61
N ASN A 15 12.69 13.92 -8.99
CA ASN A 15 13.15 13.92 -10.39
C ASN A 15 13.00 12.54 -11.07
N SER A 16 12.39 11.56 -10.40
CA SER A 16 12.23 10.19 -10.90
C SER A 16 10.79 9.88 -11.27
N ILE A 17 10.51 8.66 -11.73
CA ILE A 17 9.14 8.17 -11.96
C ILE A 17 8.23 8.30 -10.72
N ASN A 18 8.83 8.40 -9.52
CA ASN A 18 8.16 8.53 -8.24
C ASN A 18 7.96 9.98 -7.78
N HIS A 19 7.98 10.95 -8.71
CA HIS A 19 7.91 12.37 -8.40
C HIS A 19 6.71 12.79 -7.54
N ASP A 20 5.58 12.08 -7.64
CA ASP A 20 4.36 12.34 -6.85
C ASP A 20 4.33 11.69 -5.45
N SER A 21 5.40 11.00 -5.05
CA SER A 21 5.41 10.30 -3.75
C SER A 21 5.24 11.27 -2.57
N THR A 22 4.44 10.89 -1.57
CA THR A 22 4.42 11.62 -0.30
C THR A 22 5.72 11.37 0.45
N ILE A 23 6.47 12.44 0.76
CA ILE A 23 7.77 12.38 1.44
C ILE A 23 7.66 13.08 2.79
N PHE A 24 7.94 12.34 3.86
CA PHE A 24 8.10 12.86 5.22
C PHE A 24 9.55 12.79 5.64
N VAL A 25 10.10 13.91 6.12
CA VAL A 25 11.48 13.98 6.64
C VAL A 25 11.45 13.94 8.15
N ILE A 26 12.24 13.06 8.77
CA ILE A 26 12.37 12.98 10.23
C ILE A 26 13.77 13.43 10.63
N SER A 27 13.89 14.63 11.22
CA SER A 27 15.17 15.26 11.55
C SER A 27 15.33 15.50 13.05
N ALA A 28 16.56 15.42 13.55
CA ALA A 28 16.93 15.86 14.90
C ALA A 28 17.36 17.34 14.94
N ASP A 29 17.50 17.98 13.78
CA ASP A 29 18.00 19.35 13.65
C ASP A 29 16.83 20.35 13.61
N GLU A 30 16.84 21.32 14.52
CA GLU A 30 15.82 22.37 14.61
C GLU A 30 15.89 23.37 13.45
N GLN A 31 17.05 23.58 12.83
CA GLN A 31 17.19 24.47 11.67
C GLN A 31 16.45 23.91 10.45
N THR A 32 16.31 22.59 10.37
CA THR A 32 15.51 21.90 9.36
C THR A 32 14.01 22.25 9.45
N ARG A 33 13.50 22.68 10.62
CA ARG A 33 12.09 23.09 10.80
C ARG A 33 11.81 24.51 10.29
N LEU A 34 12.81 25.38 10.31
CA LEU A 34 12.66 26.82 10.01
C LEU A 34 12.74 27.13 8.50
N GLY A 35 13.29 26.22 7.70
CA GLY A 35 13.33 26.35 6.24
C GLY A 35 12.04 25.81 5.61
N ASN A 36 11.08 26.68 5.30
CA ASN A 36 9.84 26.41 4.55
C ASN A 36 9.98 25.24 3.55
N ASN A 37 9.52 24.03 3.93
CA ASN A 37 9.37 22.83 3.07
C ASN A 37 10.44 22.66 1.95
N ARG A 38 11.69 23.09 2.21
CA ARG A 38 12.79 23.39 1.28
C ARG A 38 12.46 23.21 -0.22
N GLU A 39 11.59 24.06 -0.76
CA GLU A 39 11.23 24.11 -2.20
C GLU A 39 10.38 22.93 -2.74
N GLY A 40 9.53 22.30 -1.92
CA GLY A 40 8.60 21.25 -2.38
C GLY A 40 9.21 19.84 -2.46
N LEU A 41 10.44 19.68 -1.95
CA LEU A 41 11.12 18.38 -1.86
C LEU A 41 10.45 17.41 -0.88
N CYS A 42 9.73 17.92 0.13
CA CYS A 42 8.99 17.11 1.08
C CYS A 42 7.61 17.70 1.36
N ASN A 43 6.70 16.83 1.80
CA ASN A 43 5.34 17.22 2.18
C ASN A 43 5.29 17.71 3.63
N SER A 44 6.10 17.12 4.51
CA SER A 44 6.15 17.49 5.94
C SER A 44 7.48 17.08 6.59
N ILE A 45 7.79 17.73 7.70
CA ILE A 45 8.99 17.49 8.51
C ILE A 45 8.56 17.18 9.96
N LEU A 46 9.07 16.08 10.52
CA LEU A 46 8.90 15.67 11.91
C LEU A 46 10.22 15.81 12.67
N SER A 47 10.14 16.20 13.94
CA SER A 47 11.30 16.27 14.83
C SER A 47 11.55 14.93 15.51
N LYS A 48 12.81 14.67 15.86
CA LYS A 48 13.18 13.58 16.78
C LYS A 48 13.24 14.11 18.22
N PRO A 49 12.77 13.35 19.22
CA PRO A 49 12.12 12.04 19.10
C PRO A 49 10.74 12.16 18.44
N VAL A 50 10.35 11.13 17.68
CA VAL A 50 9.11 11.16 16.91
C VAL A 50 7.92 11.01 17.85
N SER A 51 7.00 11.96 17.78
CA SER A 51 5.67 11.86 18.38
C SER A 51 4.81 10.90 17.55
N ILE A 52 4.40 9.77 18.15
CA ILE A 52 3.54 8.79 17.50
C ILE A 52 2.18 9.40 17.08
N PRO A 53 1.50 10.21 17.93
CA PRO A 53 0.28 10.89 17.51
C PRO A 53 0.46 11.77 16.27
N ASP A 54 1.55 12.55 16.22
CA ASP A 54 1.79 13.47 15.09
C ASP A 54 2.13 12.71 13.81
N LEU A 55 2.89 11.62 13.93
CA LEU A 55 3.18 10.74 12.80
C LEU A 55 1.90 10.11 12.23
N LEU A 56 1.03 9.59 13.09
CA LEU A 56 -0.25 9.01 12.67
C LEU A 56 -1.17 10.05 12.01
N LEU A 57 -1.17 11.28 12.52
CA LEU A 57 -1.93 12.37 11.92
C LEU A 57 -1.45 12.67 10.49
N LEU A 58 -0.14 12.79 10.29
CA LEU A 58 0.44 13.04 8.95
C LEU A 58 0.16 11.88 7.99
N ILE A 59 0.29 10.64 8.44
CA ILE A 59 -0.04 9.46 7.63
C ILE A 59 -1.51 9.50 7.22
N ASN A 60 -2.42 9.77 8.15
CA ASN A 60 -3.85 9.82 7.85
C ASN A 60 -4.19 10.93 6.83
N GLN A 61 -3.58 12.11 6.98
CA GLN A 61 -3.75 13.21 6.02
C GLN A 61 -3.25 12.83 4.62
N ALA A 62 -2.07 12.19 4.54
CA ALA A 62 -1.53 11.74 3.26
C ALA A 62 -2.41 10.69 2.58
N LEU A 63 -2.94 9.73 3.34
CA LEU A 63 -3.82 8.70 2.80
C LEU A 63 -5.17 9.26 2.35
N SER A 64 -5.70 10.27 3.07
CA SER A 64 -6.97 10.93 2.72
C SER A 64 -6.87 11.75 1.43
N ALA A 65 -5.67 12.22 1.06
CA ALA A 65 -5.42 12.95 -0.18
C ALA A 65 -5.39 12.02 -1.42
N ILE A 66 -5.26 10.71 -1.23
CA ILE A 66 -5.27 9.74 -2.33
C ILE A 66 -6.71 9.56 -2.80
N LYS A 67 -7.07 10.22 -3.90
CA LYS A 67 -8.35 9.94 -4.55
C LYS A 67 -8.33 8.49 -5.06
N PRO A 68 -9.28 7.63 -4.66
CA PRO A 68 -9.39 6.33 -5.28
C PRO A 68 -9.70 6.54 -6.76
N SER A 69 -8.84 5.98 -7.63
CA SER A 69 -9.15 5.92 -9.06
C SER A 69 -10.49 5.20 -9.21
N PRO A 70 -11.45 5.72 -10.00
CA PRO A 70 -12.65 4.97 -10.33
C PRO A 70 -12.21 3.65 -10.96
N LYS A 71 -12.51 2.54 -10.30
CA LYS A 71 -12.28 1.22 -10.88
C LYS A 71 -13.22 1.09 -12.09
N PRO A 72 -12.74 0.60 -13.24
CA PRO A 72 -13.64 0.19 -14.30
C PRO A 72 -14.49 -0.97 -13.77
N THR A 73 -15.77 -0.71 -13.54
CA THR A 73 -16.75 -1.75 -13.24
C THR A 73 -16.96 -2.57 -14.51
N LYS A 74 -16.19 -3.65 -14.68
CA LYS A 74 -16.53 -4.64 -15.69
C LYS A 74 -17.85 -5.31 -15.28
N PRO A 75 -18.79 -5.56 -16.20
CA PRO A 75 -20.01 -6.29 -15.88
C PRO A 75 -19.64 -7.70 -15.39
N SER A 76 -19.97 -7.97 -14.13
CA SER A 76 -19.70 -9.25 -13.46
C SER A 76 -20.59 -10.34 -14.06
N ALA A 77 -20.04 -11.16 -14.95
CA ALA A 77 -20.60 -12.47 -15.21
C ALA A 77 -20.22 -13.37 -14.02
N THR A 78 -21.06 -13.36 -12.98
CA THR A 78 -20.83 -14.06 -11.72
C THR A 78 -20.82 -15.56 -11.96
N SER A 79 -19.64 -16.11 -12.25
CA SER A 79 -19.44 -17.56 -12.33
C SER A 79 -18.96 -18.06 -10.96
N LEU A 80 -19.60 -19.12 -10.47
CA LEU A 80 -19.24 -19.83 -9.23
C LEU A 80 -18.00 -20.71 -9.45
N HIS A 81 -17.03 -20.26 -10.25
CA HIS A 81 -15.83 -21.02 -10.52
C HIS A 81 -14.83 -20.86 -9.37
N ARG A 82 -14.50 -22.00 -8.76
CA ARG A 82 -13.46 -22.14 -7.75
C ARG A 82 -12.13 -21.61 -8.29
N LEU A 83 -11.36 -20.89 -7.46
CA LEU A 83 -10.02 -20.47 -7.85
C LEU A 83 -9.12 -21.69 -8.15
N PRO A 84 -8.34 -21.66 -9.25
CA PRO A 84 -7.35 -22.69 -9.53
C PRO A 84 -6.31 -22.82 -8.41
N ASP A 85 -5.87 -24.06 -8.14
CA ASP A 85 -4.97 -24.38 -7.03
C ASP A 85 -3.62 -23.64 -7.08
N ASN A 86 -3.10 -23.38 -8.29
CA ASN A 86 -1.87 -22.61 -8.49
C ASN A 86 -2.04 -21.14 -8.05
N HIS A 87 -3.19 -20.53 -8.33
CA HIS A 87 -3.49 -19.16 -7.89
C HIS A 87 -3.66 -19.09 -6.37
N LEU A 88 -4.29 -20.10 -5.76
CA LEU A 88 -4.43 -20.17 -4.30
C LEU A 88 -3.09 -20.30 -3.58
N ALA A 89 -2.18 -21.15 -4.08
CA ALA A 89 -0.86 -21.31 -3.49
C ALA A 89 -0.09 -19.98 -3.49
N GLU A 90 -0.16 -19.23 -4.60
CA GLU A 90 0.50 -17.94 -4.71
C GLU A 90 -0.19 -16.85 -3.87
N LEU A 91 -1.52 -16.82 -3.80
CA LEU A 91 -2.27 -15.93 -2.91
C LEU A 91 -1.90 -16.17 -1.44
N ARG A 92 -1.75 -17.42 -1.00
CA ARG A 92 -1.28 -17.77 0.35
C ARG A 92 0.15 -17.30 0.59
N ARG A 93 1.04 -17.47 -0.38
CA ARG A 93 2.42 -17.00 -0.26
C ARG A 93 2.47 -15.48 -0.10
N LEU A 94 1.75 -14.76 -0.97
CA LEU A 94 1.69 -13.30 -0.97
C LEU A 94 1.01 -12.73 0.29
N SER A 95 -0.04 -13.37 0.79
CA SER A 95 -0.72 -12.94 2.02
C SER A 95 0.15 -13.14 3.27
N ARG A 96 0.95 -14.22 3.34
CA ARG A 96 1.90 -14.45 4.45
C ARG A 96 2.98 -13.39 4.54
N ILE A 97 3.45 -12.86 3.40
CA ILE A 97 4.45 -11.78 3.35
C ILE A 97 3.82 -10.37 3.31
N GLY A 98 2.49 -10.26 3.36
CA GLY A 98 1.79 -8.97 3.34
C GLY A 98 1.90 -8.19 2.02
N HIS A 99 2.17 -8.85 0.90
CA HIS A 99 2.43 -8.17 -0.39
C HIS A 99 1.14 -7.84 -1.13
N VAL A 100 0.43 -6.80 -0.66
CA VAL A 100 -0.89 -6.37 -1.17
C VAL A 100 -0.87 -6.10 -2.68
N ALA A 101 0.13 -5.37 -3.17
CA ALA A 101 0.25 -5.07 -4.60
C ALA A 101 0.37 -6.34 -5.45
N GLY A 102 1.10 -7.35 -4.96
CA GLY A 102 1.20 -8.66 -5.61
C GLY A 102 -0.14 -9.40 -5.63
N ILE A 103 -0.90 -9.35 -4.54
CA ILE A 103 -2.24 -9.96 -4.45
C ILE A 103 -3.17 -9.36 -5.49
N ILE A 104 -3.25 -8.02 -5.56
CA ILE A 104 -4.11 -7.33 -6.53
C ILE A 104 -3.71 -7.68 -7.97
N ARG A 105 -2.41 -7.64 -8.30
CA ARG A 105 -1.92 -8.01 -9.64
C ARG A 105 -2.24 -9.44 -10.03
N LEU A 106 -2.21 -10.36 -9.07
CA LEU A 106 -2.60 -11.75 -9.33
C LEU A 106 -4.10 -11.84 -9.59
N LEU A 107 -4.93 -11.20 -8.75
CA LEU A 107 -6.38 -11.18 -8.91
C LEU A 107 -6.83 -10.52 -10.21
N ASP A 108 -6.10 -9.54 -10.73
CA ASP A 108 -6.39 -8.90 -12.02
C ASP A 108 -6.20 -9.84 -13.23
N LYS A 109 -5.47 -10.96 -13.04
CA LYS A 109 -5.29 -12.02 -14.05
C LYS A 109 -6.33 -13.14 -13.94
N ILE A 110 -7.16 -13.12 -12.89
CA ILE A 110 -8.19 -14.12 -12.64
C ILE A 110 -9.51 -13.52 -13.13
N ASP A 111 -10.32 -14.33 -13.80
CA ASP A 111 -11.68 -13.93 -14.16
C ASP A 111 -12.47 -13.53 -12.90
N ASP A 112 -13.35 -12.54 -13.02
CA ASP A 112 -14.11 -12.02 -11.88
C ASP A 112 -15.03 -13.12 -11.32
N SER A 113 -14.63 -13.67 -10.18
CA SER A 113 -15.43 -14.57 -9.35
C SER A 113 -15.78 -13.90 -8.03
N VAL A 114 -16.81 -14.41 -7.35
CA VAL A 114 -17.23 -13.92 -6.02
C VAL A 114 -16.07 -13.99 -5.03
N ASP A 115 -15.29 -15.06 -5.08
CA ASP A 115 -14.13 -15.27 -4.22
C ASP A 115 -13.00 -14.31 -4.56
N ALA A 116 -12.69 -14.11 -5.85
CA ALA A 116 -11.67 -13.16 -6.27
C ALA A 116 -12.02 -11.74 -5.78
N GLN A 117 -13.29 -11.35 -5.84
CA GLN A 117 -13.77 -10.06 -5.34
C GLN A 117 -13.70 -9.96 -3.81
N LEU A 118 -14.05 -11.03 -3.07
CA LEU A 118 -13.96 -11.05 -1.61
C LEU A 118 -12.49 -10.94 -1.15
N ILE A 119 -11.58 -11.67 -1.79
CA ILE A 119 -10.13 -11.61 -1.54
C ILE A 119 -9.62 -10.20 -1.85
N ARG A 120 -10.05 -9.61 -2.97
CA ARG A 120 -9.71 -8.25 -3.38
C ARG A 120 -10.12 -7.24 -2.31
N ASP A 121 -11.34 -7.33 -1.79
CA ASP A 121 -11.84 -6.42 -0.75
C ASP A 121 -11.08 -6.56 0.58
N MET A 122 -10.74 -7.79 0.99
CA MET A 122 -9.90 -8.00 2.17
C MET A 122 -8.50 -7.42 2.00
N ALA A 123 -7.92 -7.53 0.80
CA ALA A 123 -6.61 -6.95 0.48
C ALA A 123 -6.65 -5.41 0.52
N TYR A 124 -7.65 -4.78 -0.08
CA TYR A 124 -7.81 -3.32 -0.07
C TYR A 124 -8.03 -2.75 1.35
N ARG A 125 -8.76 -3.48 2.20
CA ARG A 125 -8.98 -3.09 3.60
C ARG A 125 -7.81 -3.45 4.53
N SER A 126 -6.70 -3.94 3.98
CA SER A 126 -5.52 -4.40 4.72
C SER A 126 -5.84 -5.46 5.79
N GLN A 127 -6.88 -6.28 5.58
CA GLN A 127 -7.32 -7.32 6.52
C GLN A 127 -6.51 -8.61 6.36
N MET A 128 -5.17 -8.53 6.47
CA MET A 128 -4.25 -9.63 6.12
C MET A 128 -4.48 -10.90 6.95
N GLN A 129 -4.74 -10.77 8.25
CA GLN A 129 -5.04 -11.93 9.10
C GLN A 129 -6.34 -12.64 8.67
N LYS A 130 -7.38 -11.86 8.37
CA LYS A 130 -8.66 -12.39 7.89
C LYS A 130 -8.50 -13.06 6.52
N LEU A 131 -7.71 -12.44 5.64
CA LEU A 131 -7.38 -12.98 4.33
C LEU A 131 -6.61 -14.30 4.42
N GLN A 132 -5.60 -14.38 5.30
CA GLN A 132 -4.84 -15.61 5.52
C GLN A 132 -5.74 -16.74 5.97
N LYS A 133 -6.58 -16.51 6.99
CA LYS A 133 -7.54 -17.49 7.48
C LYS A 133 -8.50 -17.96 6.38
N PHE A 134 -9.07 -17.02 5.63
CA PHE A 134 -9.95 -17.36 4.50
C PHE A 134 -9.26 -18.25 3.47
N LEU A 135 -8.01 -17.96 3.12
CA LEU A 135 -7.24 -18.74 2.15
C LEU A 135 -6.83 -20.12 2.69
N GLU A 136 -6.60 -20.26 4.00
CA GLU A 136 -6.34 -21.56 4.63
C GLU A 136 -7.59 -22.44 4.54
N ASP A 137 -8.75 -21.91 4.90
CA ASP A 137 -10.03 -22.61 4.93
C ASP A 137 -10.61 -22.89 3.52
N TYR A 138 -10.07 -22.27 2.46
CA TYR A 138 -10.55 -22.33 1.07
C TYR A 138 -10.55 -23.75 0.43
N LYS A 139 -10.07 -24.78 1.15
CA LYS A 139 -10.09 -26.18 0.67
C LYS A 139 -11.02 -27.13 1.40
N GLU A 140 -11.61 -26.76 2.54
CA GLU A 140 -12.35 -27.71 3.38
C GLU A 140 -13.85 -27.85 3.08
N ILE A 141 -14.38 -27.07 2.13
CA ILE A 141 -15.78 -27.22 1.69
C ILE A 141 -15.78 -28.13 0.46
N SER A 142 -15.92 -29.43 0.68
CA SER A 142 -16.16 -30.43 -0.37
C SER A 142 -17.24 -31.40 0.04
#